data_AF-A0A1H6C922-F1
#
_entry.id   AF-A0A1H6C922-F1
#
_cell.length_a   1.000
_cell.length_b   1.000
_cell.length_c   1.000
_cell.angle_alpha   90.00
_cell.angle_beta   90.00
_cell.angle_gamma   90.00
#
_symmetry.space_group_name_H-M   'P 1'
#
loop_
_entity.id
_entity.type
_entity.pdbx_description
1 polymer ?
#
loop_
_entity_poly.entity_id
_entity_poly.type
_entity_poly.pdbx_seq_one_letter_code
_entity_poly.pdbx_strand_id
1 'polypeptide(L)'
;MSHIPPSSEEEFWVIWSPSMGVVDTVTVERVENGPAGRQAWLDEPYEMVGPICLDTLEQSGRVSFAACLVMSRQRWQQDQVELRRESHRLRREVQQREQEAFVRFNERRMAEPSPFEQYSERKHRESLSLPLEGVLDAAQIKTAYRRLAQKHHPDAGGSQETFVNITAARDELLKQAS
;
A
#
# COMPACT_ATOMS: atom_id res chain seq x y z
N MET A 1 -36.41 -49.66 -19.80
CA MET A 1 -35.99 -48.25 -19.82
C MET A 1 -36.33 -47.68 -18.47
N SER A 2 -35.36 -47.66 -17.56
CA SER A 2 -35.54 -47.19 -16.19
C SER A 2 -35.63 -45.67 -16.21
N HIS A 3 -36.78 -45.14 -15.84
CA HIS A 3 -36.96 -43.71 -15.57
C HIS A 3 -36.14 -43.36 -14.32
N ILE A 4 -34.97 -42.75 -14.54
CA ILE A 4 -34.25 -42.02 -13.51
C ILE A 4 -35.08 -40.75 -13.25
N PRO A 5 -35.64 -40.53 -12.05
CA PRO A 5 -36.24 -39.24 -11.72
C PRO A 5 -35.13 -38.17 -11.79
N PRO A 6 -35.43 -36.95 -12.27
CA PRO A 6 -34.44 -35.88 -12.26
C PRO A 6 -33.97 -35.70 -10.81
N SER A 7 -32.67 -35.82 -10.60
CA SER A 7 -32.03 -35.49 -9.33
C SER A 7 -32.50 -34.10 -8.91
N SER A 8 -32.96 -34.01 -7.68
CA SER A 8 -33.33 -32.79 -6.95
C SER A 8 -32.50 -31.60 -7.39
N GLU A 9 -33.17 -30.47 -7.65
CA GLU A 9 -32.59 -29.13 -7.83
C GLU A 9 -31.28 -29.02 -7.03
N GLU A 10 -30.15 -28.84 -7.72
CA GLU A 10 -28.86 -28.61 -7.05
C GLU A 10 -29.03 -27.40 -6.11
N GLU A 11 -28.98 -27.65 -4.80
CA GLU A 11 -29.20 -26.61 -3.81
C GLU A 11 -27.95 -25.71 -3.75
N PHE A 12 -28.09 -24.52 -4.32
CA PHE A 12 -27.03 -23.50 -4.32
C PHE A 12 -27.04 -22.69 -3.02
N TRP A 13 -25.88 -22.63 -2.38
CA TRP A 13 -25.57 -21.76 -1.24
C TRP A 13 -24.80 -20.53 -1.72
N VAL A 14 -24.94 -19.43 -0.98
CA VAL A 14 -24.21 -18.18 -1.26
C VAL A 14 -23.01 -18.09 -0.34
N ILE A 15 -21.83 -17.88 -0.90
CA ILE A 15 -20.63 -17.51 -0.15
C ILE A 15 -20.35 -16.01 -0.30
N TRP A 16 -20.14 -15.34 0.82
CA TRP A 16 -19.83 -13.91 0.90
C TRP A 16 -18.49 -13.71 1.57
N SER A 17 -17.55 -13.04 0.88
CA SER A 17 -16.27 -12.60 1.43
C SER A 17 -16.33 -11.12 1.80
N PRO A 18 -16.49 -10.75 3.09
CA PRO A 18 -16.64 -9.35 3.51
C PRO A 18 -15.40 -8.49 3.19
N SER A 19 -14.20 -9.07 3.33
CA SER A 19 -12.93 -8.38 3.07
C SER A 19 -12.78 -7.97 1.60
N MET A 20 -13.17 -8.86 0.68
CA MET A 20 -13.10 -8.61 -0.77
C MET A 20 -14.37 -7.93 -1.31
N GLY A 21 -15.49 -8.04 -0.60
CA GLY A 21 -16.80 -7.60 -1.07
C GLY A 21 -17.32 -8.42 -2.25
N VAL A 22 -16.92 -9.70 -2.31
CA VAL A 22 -17.24 -10.64 -3.39
C VAL A 22 -18.31 -11.61 -2.93
N VAL A 23 -19.25 -11.89 -3.83
CA VAL A 23 -20.30 -12.90 -3.67
C VAL A 23 -20.11 -13.98 -4.72
N ASP A 24 -20.29 -15.24 -4.33
CA ASP A 24 -20.25 -16.38 -5.22
C ASP A 24 -21.32 -17.42 -4.78
N THR A 25 -21.55 -18.43 -5.61
CA THR A 25 -22.49 -19.52 -5.35
C THR A 25 -21.79 -20.86 -5.38
N VAL A 26 -22.12 -21.74 -4.43
CA VAL A 26 -21.48 -23.03 -4.22
C VAL A 26 -22.51 -24.11 -3.92
N THR A 27 -22.22 -25.36 -4.28
CA THR A 27 -23.01 -26.54 -3.93
C THR A 27 -22.34 -27.31 -2.80
N VAL A 28 -23.07 -28.23 -2.16
CA VAL A 28 -22.49 -29.16 -1.19
C VAL A 28 -22.04 -30.43 -1.92
N GLU A 29 -20.75 -30.72 -1.90
CA GLU A 29 -20.17 -31.90 -2.56
C GLU A 29 -20.27 -33.14 -1.67
N ARG A 30 -19.85 -33.00 -0.40
CA ARG A 30 -19.77 -34.11 0.55
C ARG A 30 -20.40 -33.75 1.88
N VAL A 31 -21.09 -34.71 2.48
CA VAL A 31 -21.61 -34.61 3.85
C VAL A 31 -21.15 -35.81 4.66
N GLU A 32 -20.57 -35.55 5.83
CA GLU A 32 -20.17 -36.57 6.80
C GLU A 32 -20.96 -36.39 8.10
N ASN A 33 -21.38 -37.51 8.68
CA ASN A 33 -22.06 -37.53 9.97
C ASN A 33 -21.03 -37.76 11.07
N GLY A 34 -20.85 -36.75 11.94
CA GLY A 34 -19.96 -36.84 13.09
C GLY A 34 -20.72 -36.70 14.42
N PRO A 35 -20.03 -36.89 15.55
CA PRO A 35 -20.61 -36.65 16.88
C PRO A 35 -21.02 -35.19 17.12
N ALA A 36 -20.55 -34.26 16.29
CA ALA A 36 -20.91 -32.83 16.30
C ALA A 36 -22.02 -32.45 15.29
N GLY A 37 -22.68 -33.44 14.67
CA GLY A 37 -23.73 -33.23 13.66
C GLY A 37 -23.25 -33.46 12.22
N ARG A 38 -24.04 -32.99 11.25
CA ARG A 38 -23.74 -33.08 9.81
C ARG A 38 -22.70 -32.02 9.43
N GLN A 39 -21.55 -32.48 8.96
CA GLN A 39 -20.49 -31.63 8.41
C GLN A 39 -20.54 -31.68 6.89
N ALA A 40 -20.52 -30.53 6.24
CA ALA A 40 -20.53 -30.40 4.78
C ALA A 40 -19.23 -29.79 4.25
N TRP A 41 -18.84 -30.24 3.06
CA TRP A 41 -17.79 -29.63 2.25
C TRP A 41 -18.44 -29.08 0.99
N LEU A 42 -18.10 -27.83 0.68
CA LEU A 42 -18.60 -27.14 -0.50
C LEU A 42 -17.74 -27.48 -1.71
N ASP A 43 -18.40 -27.56 -2.87
CA ASP A 43 -17.82 -27.87 -4.18
C ASP A 43 -17.01 -26.70 -4.77
N GLU A 44 -16.31 -26.94 -5.89
CA GLU A 44 -15.51 -25.99 -6.69
C GLU A 44 -16.13 -24.57 -6.82
N PRO A 45 -15.33 -23.48 -6.95
CA PRO A 45 -14.00 -23.40 -7.59
C PRO A 45 -12.78 -23.30 -6.66
N TYR A 46 -12.94 -23.52 -5.36
CA TYR A 46 -11.84 -23.49 -4.40
C TYR A 46 -11.77 -24.86 -3.71
N GLU A 47 -10.88 -25.75 -4.16
CA GLU A 47 -10.73 -27.11 -3.61
C GLU A 47 -10.87 -27.14 -2.07
N MET A 48 -11.90 -27.84 -1.56
CA MET A 48 -12.17 -28.13 -0.15
C MET A 48 -12.52 -26.95 0.78
N VAL A 49 -13.61 -26.22 0.49
CA VAL A 49 -14.21 -25.27 1.46
C VAL A 49 -15.08 -26.05 2.47
N GLY A 50 -14.46 -26.51 3.56
CA GLY A 50 -15.14 -27.21 4.66
C GLY A 50 -14.18 -27.63 5.79
N PRO A 51 -14.68 -28.24 6.88
CA PRO A 51 -16.09 -28.56 7.14
C PRO A 51 -16.89 -27.34 7.63
N ILE A 52 -18.12 -27.21 7.16
CA ILE A 52 -19.14 -26.31 7.74
C ILE A 52 -20.24 -27.15 8.43
N CYS A 53 -20.88 -26.60 9.47
CA CYS A 53 -22.00 -27.27 10.11
C CYS A 53 -23.27 -27.10 9.27
N LEU A 54 -23.67 -28.17 8.55
CA LEU A 54 -24.83 -28.16 7.67
C LEU A 54 -26.12 -27.95 8.46
N ASP A 55 -26.25 -28.56 9.65
CA ASP A 55 -27.41 -28.39 10.52
C ASP A 55 -27.62 -26.91 10.91
N THR A 56 -26.54 -26.21 11.24
CA THR A 56 -26.60 -24.77 11.57
C THR A 56 -26.95 -23.93 10.35
N LEU A 57 -26.40 -24.28 9.19
CA LEU A 57 -26.67 -23.58 7.94
C LEU A 57 -28.13 -23.73 7.51
N GLU A 58 -28.69 -24.94 7.57
CA GLU A 58 -30.09 -25.21 7.28
C GLU A 58 -31.02 -24.54 8.31
N GLN A 59 -30.69 -24.61 9.61
CA GLN A 59 -31.55 -24.09 10.68
C GLN A 59 -31.59 -22.55 10.73
N SER A 60 -30.43 -21.90 10.58
CA SER A 60 -30.30 -20.44 10.73
C SER A 60 -30.22 -19.68 9.40
N GLY A 61 -30.04 -20.41 8.30
CA GLY A 61 -29.78 -19.86 6.98
C GLY A 61 -28.37 -19.28 6.81
N ARG A 62 -27.47 -19.41 7.79
CA ARG A 62 -26.09 -18.91 7.72
C ARG A 62 -25.10 -19.64 8.60
N VAL A 63 -23.84 -19.70 8.19
CA VAL A 63 -22.73 -20.18 9.01
C VAL A 63 -21.45 -19.42 8.63
N SER A 64 -20.57 -19.19 9.61
CA SER A 64 -19.25 -18.61 9.35
C SER A 64 -18.26 -19.71 8.96
N PHE A 65 -17.44 -19.43 7.96
CA PHE A 65 -16.35 -20.30 7.53
C PHE A 65 -15.12 -19.46 7.22
N ALA A 66 -14.05 -19.63 8.01
CA ALA A 66 -12.88 -18.77 7.96
C ALA A 66 -13.27 -17.28 7.97
N ALA A 67 -12.83 -16.51 6.96
CA ALA A 67 -13.18 -15.10 6.80
C ALA A 67 -14.49 -14.86 6.01
N CYS A 68 -15.23 -15.91 5.65
CA CYS A 68 -16.41 -15.87 4.80
C CYS A 68 -17.69 -16.23 5.57
N LEU A 69 -18.82 -15.84 4.99
CA LEU A 69 -20.15 -16.29 5.40
C LEU A 69 -20.73 -17.18 4.32
N VAL A 70 -21.21 -18.36 4.69
CA VAL A 70 -22.02 -19.24 3.84
C VAL A 70 -23.47 -19.09 4.26
N MET A 71 -24.38 -18.90 3.30
CA MET A 71 -25.76 -18.54 3.57
C MET A 71 -26.73 -19.19 2.59
N SER A 72 -27.97 -19.41 3.01
CA SER A 72 -29.05 -19.70 2.06
C SER A 72 -29.29 -18.49 1.16
N ARG A 73 -29.82 -18.74 -0.05
CA ARG A 73 -30.18 -17.66 -0.97
C ARG A 73 -31.20 -16.68 -0.36
N GLN A 74 -32.15 -17.20 0.43
CA GLN A 74 -33.13 -16.38 1.14
C GLN A 74 -32.45 -15.46 2.16
N ARG A 75 -31.50 -16.00 2.95
CA ARG A 75 -30.77 -15.22 3.95
C ARG A 75 -29.91 -14.14 3.29
N TRP A 76 -29.22 -14.47 2.20
CA TRP A 76 -28.50 -13.49 1.41
C TRP A 76 -29.40 -12.35 0.92
N GLN A 77 -30.58 -12.66 0.38
CA GLN A 77 -31.50 -11.63 -0.10
C GLN A 77 -31.93 -10.65 1.00
N GLN A 78 -32.09 -11.14 2.23
CA GLN A 78 -32.42 -10.33 3.41
C GLN A 78 -31.24 -9.46 3.87
N ASP A 79 -30.03 -10.03 3.92
CA ASP A 79 -28.88 -9.40 4.59
C ASP A 79 -27.94 -8.62 3.63
N GLN A 80 -28.04 -8.83 2.31
CA GLN A 80 -27.05 -8.34 1.31
C GLN A 80 -26.75 -6.84 1.40
N VAL A 81 -27.75 -6.00 1.72
CA VAL A 81 -27.57 -4.54 1.77
C VAL A 81 -26.66 -4.16 2.92
N GLU A 82 -26.89 -4.72 4.11
CA GLU A 82 -26.10 -4.40 5.29
C GLU A 82 -24.71 -5.02 5.22
N LEU A 83 -24.61 -6.27 4.74
CA LEU A 83 -23.32 -6.93 4.51
C LEU A 83 -22.43 -6.15 3.54
N ARG A 84 -23.00 -5.59 2.48
CA ARG A 84 -22.24 -4.73 1.54
C ARG A 84 -21.81 -3.43 2.19
N ARG A 85 -22.68 -2.78 2.97
CA ARG A 85 -22.33 -1.55 3.70
C ARG A 85 -21.18 -1.79 4.68
N GLU A 86 -21.22 -2.87 5.43
CA GLU A 86 -20.16 -3.26 6.36
C GLU A 86 -18.84 -3.52 5.63
N SER A 87 -18.86 -4.29 4.53
CA SER A 87 -17.68 -4.53 3.68
C SER A 87 -17.07 -3.23 3.14
N HIS A 88 -17.90 -2.26 2.74
CA HIS A 88 -17.42 -0.94 2.32
C HIS A 88 -16.79 -0.15 3.47
N ARG A 89 -17.26 -0.29 4.71
CA ARG A 89 -16.63 0.34 5.88
C ARG A 89 -15.26 -0.26 6.15
N LEU A 90 -15.17 -1.59 6.24
CA LEU A 90 -13.91 -2.30 6.48
C LEU A 90 -12.83 -1.95 5.44
N ARG A 91 -13.19 -1.96 4.15
CA ARG A 91 -12.24 -1.60 3.07
C ARG A 91 -11.78 -0.15 3.13
N ARG A 92 -12.67 0.78 3.51
CA ARG A 92 -12.28 2.19 3.70
C ARG A 92 -11.32 2.38 4.85
N GLU A 93 -11.52 1.69 5.98
CA GLU A 93 -10.61 1.76 7.13
C GLU A 93 -9.22 1.22 6.80
N VAL A 94 -9.14 0.11 6.06
CA VAL A 94 -7.85 -0.44 5.58
C VAL A 94 -7.16 0.56 4.65
N GLN A 95 -7.88 1.09 3.66
CA GLN A 95 -7.33 2.06 2.71
C GLN A 95 -6.86 3.35 3.40
N GLN A 96 -7.57 3.83 4.43
CA GLN A 96 -7.15 4.99 5.21
C GLN A 96 -5.84 4.73 5.95
N ARG A 97 -5.69 3.58 6.60
CA ARG A 97 -4.45 3.22 7.30
C ARG A 97 -3.26 3.12 6.35
N GLU A 98 -3.48 2.56 5.16
CA GLU A 98 -2.46 2.49 4.11
C GLU A 98 -2.08 3.87 3.59
N GLN A 99 -3.07 4.72 3.34
CA GLN A 99 -2.84 6.09 2.89
C GLN A 99 -2.07 6.90 3.95
N GLU A 100 -2.45 6.80 5.22
CA GLU A 100 -1.72 7.44 6.33
C GLU A 100 -0.29 6.92 6.45
N ALA A 101 -0.09 5.60 6.31
CA ALA A 101 1.25 5.01 6.34
C ALA A 101 2.11 5.48 5.15
N PHE A 102 1.52 5.57 3.96
CA PHE A 102 2.17 6.08 2.76
C PHE A 102 2.55 7.55 2.92
N VAL A 103 1.64 8.39 3.42
CA VAL A 103 1.91 9.81 3.71
C VAL A 103 3.07 9.93 4.69
N ARG A 104 3.02 9.23 5.83
CA ARG A 104 4.11 9.24 6.82
C ARG A 104 5.44 8.75 6.25
N PHE A 105 5.43 7.72 5.41
CA PHE A 105 6.63 7.22 4.75
C PHE A 105 7.22 8.27 3.80
N ASN A 106 6.38 8.90 2.99
CA ASN A 106 6.82 9.92 2.06
C ASN A 106 7.32 11.19 2.77
N GLU A 107 6.64 11.64 3.83
CA GLU A 107 7.10 12.76 4.67
C GLU A 107 8.50 12.52 5.23
N ARG A 108 8.77 11.33 5.80
CA ARG A 108 10.11 10.96 6.28
C ARG A 108 11.15 10.98 5.17
N ARG A 109 10.78 10.51 3.98
CA ARG A 109 11.68 10.48 2.83
C ARG A 109 12.01 11.88 2.30
N MET A 110 11.06 12.82 2.40
CA MET A 110 11.25 14.21 1.97
C MET A 110 11.93 15.08 3.03
N ALA A 111 11.91 14.69 4.31
CA ALA A 111 12.54 15.44 5.40
C ALA A 111 14.07 15.34 5.42
N GLU A 112 14.63 14.24 4.91
CA GLU A 112 16.08 14.04 4.82
C GLU A 112 16.57 14.38 3.40
N PRO A 113 17.60 15.22 3.24
CA PRO A 113 18.21 15.44 1.94
C PRO A 113 18.73 14.11 1.40
N SER A 114 18.45 13.83 0.13
CA SER A 114 18.91 12.59 -0.49
C SER A 114 20.44 12.50 -0.51
N PRO A 115 21.05 11.30 -0.54
CA PRO A 115 22.50 11.16 -0.63
C PRO A 115 23.12 11.90 -1.82
N PHE A 116 22.36 12.09 -2.91
CA PHE A 116 22.78 12.86 -4.07
C PHE A 116 22.84 14.37 -3.77
N GLU A 117 21.82 14.90 -3.09
CA GLU A 117 21.79 16.31 -2.65
C GLU A 117 22.91 16.59 -1.64
N GLN A 118 23.14 15.68 -0.69
CA GLN A 118 24.26 15.78 0.25
C GLN A 118 25.61 15.75 -0.46
N TYR A 119 25.77 14.87 -1.45
CA TYR A 119 26.99 14.80 -2.26
C TYR A 119 27.23 16.06 -3.09
N SER A 120 26.17 16.65 -3.66
CA SER A 120 26.27 17.88 -4.45
C SER A 120 26.54 19.09 -3.57
N GLU A 121 25.89 19.23 -2.41
CA GLU A 121 26.22 20.26 -1.42
C GLU A 121 27.71 20.18 -1.01
N ARG A 122 28.20 18.98 -0.67
CA ARG A 122 29.61 18.78 -0.31
C ARG A 122 30.56 19.23 -1.42
N LYS A 123 30.27 18.91 -2.69
CA LYS A 123 31.06 19.38 -3.83
C LYS A 123 31.04 20.90 -3.99
N HIS A 124 29.91 21.55 -3.74
CA HIS A 124 29.82 23.00 -3.78
C HIS A 124 30.65 23.65 -2.66
N ARG A 125 30.62 23.07 -1.44
CA ARG A 125 31.49 23.49 -0.33
C ARG A 125 32.97 23.33 -0.66
N GLU A 126 33.37 22.19 -1.22
CA GLU A 126 34.75 21.92 -1.67
C GLU A 126 35.20 22.95 -2.73
N SER A 127 34.33 23.23 -3.72
CA SER A 127 34.62 24.19 -4.80
C SER A 127 34.86 25.61 -4.28
N LEU A 128 34.19 26.01 -3.19
CA LEU A 128 34.43 27.30 -2.53
C LEU A 128 35.47 27.25 -1.40
N SER A 129 36.09 26.09 -1.15
CA SER A 129 36.99 25.88 -0.02
C SER A 129 36.36 26.27 1.32
N LEU A 130 35.09 25.92 1.50
CA LEU A 130 34.31 26.12 2.72
C LEU A 130 34.37 24.86 3.61
N PRO A 131 34.08 24.98 4.92
CA PRO A 131 33.93 23.83 5.81
C PRO A 131 32.90 22.83 5.26
N LEU A 132 33.27 21.55 5.20
CA LEU A 132 32.41 20.48 4.69
C LEU A 132 31.21 20.18 5.58
N GLU A 133 31.32 20.55 6.87
CA GLU A 133 30.32 20.32 7.89
C GLU A 133 29.97 21.63 8.60
N GLY A 134 28.80 21.66 9.24
CA GLY A 134 28.30 22.81 9.98
C GLY A 134 27.45 23.78 9.13
N VAL A 135 26.78 24.70 9.83
CA VAL A 135 25.89 25.70 9.23
C VAL A 135 26.73 26.78 8.55
N LEU A 136 26.42 27.06 7.27
CA LEU A 136 27.06 28.12 6.51
C LEU A 136 26.20 29.38 6.53
N ASP A 137 26.80 30.51 6.87
CA ASP A 137 26.18 31.81 6.70
C ASP A 137 26.38 32.32 5.26
N ALA A 138 25.36 32.97 4.70
CA ALA A 138 25.42 33.64 3.41
C ALA A 138 26.62 34.61 3.30
N ALA A 139 27.03 35.25 4.41
CA ALA A 139 28.22 36.10 4.46
C ALA A 139 29.52 35.31 4.21
N GLN A 140 29.64 34.09 4.75
CA GLN A 140 30.80 33.22 4.56
C GLN A 140 30.90 32.74 3.11
N ILE A 141 29.77 32.34 2.52
CA ILE A 141 29.69 31.89 1.11
C ILE A 141 30.14 33.02 0.17
N LYS A 142 29.60 34.24 0.36
CA LYS A 142 29.95 35.41 -0.47
C LYS A 142 31.42 35.82 -0.32
N THR A 143 31.99 35.69 0.87
CA THR A 143 33.40 36.02 1.13
C THR A 143 34.33 35.01 0.46
N ALA A 144 34.06 33.71 0.59
CA ALA A 144 34.82 32.65 -0.04
C ALA A 144 34.78 32.76 -1.57
N TYR A 145 33.59 33.01 -2.14
CA TYR A 145 33.42 33.27 -3.56
C TYR A 145 34.27 34.45 -4.04
N ARG A 146 34.21 35.60 -3.35
CA ARG A 146 34.97 36.80 -3.77
C ARG A 146 36.47 36.55 -3.83
N ARG A 147 37.02 35.84 -2.84
CA ARG A 147 38.43 35.46 -2.79
C ARG A 147 38.83 34.58 -3.99
N LEU A 148 38.01 33.58 -4.32
CA LEU A 148 38.29 32.67 -5.42
C LEU A 148 38.03 33.29 -6.80
N ALA A 149 37.00 34.11 -6.92
CA ALA A 149 36.66 34.84 -8.13
C ALA A 149 37.79 35.80 -8.54
N GLN A 150 38.40 36.52 -7.59
CA GLN A 150 39.56 37.36 -7.85
C GLN A 150 40.79 36.56 -8.28
N LYS A 151 41.00 35.37 -7.69
CA LYS A 151 42.14 34.50 -8.00
C LYS A 151 42.03 33.80 -9.35
N HIS A 152 40.81 33.39 -9.73
CA HIS A 152 40.54 32.58 -10.93
C HIS A 152 39.82 33.35 -12.03
N HIS A 153 39.78 34.70 -11.95
CA HIS A 153 39.15 35.52 -12.98
C HIS A 153 39.84 35.31 -14.34
N PRO A 154 39.09 35.06 -15.43
CA PRO A 154 39.68 34.85 -16.75
C PRO A 154 40.55 36.03 -17.20
N ASP A 155 40.10 37.26 -16.92
CA ASP A 155 40.86 38.48 -17.25
C ASP A 155 42.15 38.66 -16.43
N ALA A 156 42.31 37.91 -15.33
CA ALA A 156 43.53 37.88 -14.52
C ALA A 156 44.42 36.67 -14.83
N GLY A 157 44.15 35.97 -15.95
CA GLY A 157 44.88 34.75 -16.35
C GLY A 157 44.35 33.46 -15.68
N GLY A 158 43.16 33.51 -15.08
CA GLY A 158 42.50 32.35 -14.49
C GLY A 158 41.75 31.49 -15.50
N SER A 159 41.30 30.30 -15.05
CA SER A 159 40.51 29.39 -15.88
C SER A 159 39.03 29.75 -15.86
N GLN A 160 38.45 29.94 -17.06
CA GLN A 160 37.01 30.17 -17.24
C GLN A 160 36.17 29.02 -16.67
N GLU A 161 36.61 27.77 -16.84
CA GLU A 161 35.93 26.59 -16.29
C GLU A 161 35.88 26.64 -14.75
N THR A 162 36.99 27.03 -14.12
CA THR A 162 37.05 27.19 -12.66
C THR A 162 36.12 28.31 -12.20
N PHE A 163 36.08 29.43 -12.93
CA PHE A 163 35.21 30.57 -12.60
C PHE A 163 33.71 30.22 -12.70
N VAL A 164 33.32 29.44 -13.71
CA VAL A 164 31.95 28.92 -13.86
C VAL A 164 31.60 27.99 -12.69
N ASN A 165 32.49 27.06 -12.35
CA ASN A 165 32.27 26.09 -11.27
C ASN A 165 32.08 26.76 -9.90
N ILE A 166 32.91 27.75 -9.54
CA ILE A 166 32.75 28.48 -8.27
C ILE A 166 31.50 29.37 -8.23
N THR A 167 31.06 29.87 -9.39
CA THR A 167 29.83 30.68 -9.49
C THR A 167 28.60 29.82 -9.32
N ALA A 168 28.55 28.66 -10.00
CA ALA A 168 27.47 27.68 -9.82
C ALA A 168 27.39 27.18 -8.38
N ALA A 169 28.54 26.89 -7.74
CA ALA A 169 28.59 26.47 -6.34
C ALA A 169 28.08 27.55 -5.37
N ARG A 170 28.38 28.83 -5.61
CA ARG A 170 27.86 29.95 -4.81
C ARG A 170 26.34 30.01 -4.90
N ASP A 171 25.79 29.96 -6.11
CA ASP A 171 24.35 30.15 -6.33
C ASP A 171 23.55 29.03 -5.67
N GLU A 172 24.03 27.79 -5.76
CA GLU A 172 23.37 26.66 -5.14
C GLU A 172 23.43 26.70 -3.60
N LEU A 173 24.59 27.04 -3.02
CA LEU A 173 24.72 27.18 -1.57
C LEU A 173 23.92 28.36 -1.01
N LEU A 174 23.75 29.46 -1.77
CA LEU A 174 22.93 30.58 -1.34
C LEU A 174 21.44 30.24 -1.32
N LYS A 175 20.93 29.40 -2.24
CA LYS A 175 19.53 28.94 -2.21
C LYS A 175 19.24 28.10 -0.96
N GLN A 176 20.20 27.32 -0.51
CA GLN A 176 20.08 26.45 0.67
C GLN A 176 20.24 27.21 2.00
N ALA A 177 20.97 28.33 1.99
CA ALA A 177 21.20 29.18 3.17
C ALA A 177 20.20 30.36 3.31
N SER A 178 19.13 30.38 2.50
CA SER A 178 18.11 31.44 2.47
C SER A 178 16.90 31.13 3.37
#